data_AF-A0A150XEQ8-F1
#
_entry.id   AF-A0A150XEQ8-F1
#
_cell.length_a   1.000
_cell.length_b   1.000
_cell.length_c   1.000
_cell.angle_alpha   90.00
_cell.angle_beta   90.00
_cell.angle_gamma   90.00
#
_symmetry.space_group_name_H-M   'P 1'
#
loop_
_entity.id
_entity.type
_entity.pdbx_description
1 polymer ?
#
loop_
_entity_poly.entity_id
_entity_poly.type
_entity_poly.pdbx_seq_one_letter_code
_entity_poly.pdbx_strand_id
1 'polypeptide(L)' 'MNSISIIGACYGAYGEAAKTFDVTSKVQKLITRSGDSLEVDNHMFNDPCPGHSKHFGAVYKVNGQTKAVACKEGQLVTFA' A
#
# COMPACT_ATOMS: atom_id res chain seq x y z
N MET A 1 -12.61 -5.35 -15.62
CA MET A 1 -11.70 -5.00 -14.51
C MET A 1 -11.59 -3.49 -14.48
N ASN A 2 -11.77 -2.85 -13.32
CA ASN A 2 -11.56 -1.42 -13.19
C ASN A 2 -10.06 -1.14 -13.37
N SER A 3 -9.70 -0.15 -14.19
CA SER A 3 -8.30 0.26 -14.34
C SER A 3 -7.90 1.05 -13.08
N ILE A 4 -7.01 0.46 -12.28
CA ILE A 4 -6.49 1.06 -11.05
C ILE A 4 -5.06 1.53 -11.32
N SER A 5 -4.81 2.81 -11.06
CA SER A 5 -3.48 3.42 -11.12
C SER A 5 -3.09 3.94 -9.74
N ILE A 6 -2.02 3.40 -9.17
CA ILE A 6 -1.47 3.87 -7.89
C ILE A 6 -0.69 5.16 -8.15
N ILE A 7 -1.09 6.24 -7.46
CA ILE A 7 -0.44 7.55 -7.56
C ILE A 7 0.73 7.63 -6.58
N GLY A 8 0.54 7.11 -5.37
CA GLY A 8 1.57 7.04 -4.34
C GLY A 8 1.18 6.07 -3.24
N ALA A 9 2.14 5.35 -2.67
CA ALA A 9 1.92 4.48 -1.54
C ALA A 9 3.15 4.38 -0.64
N CYS A 10 2.92 4.28 0.67
CA CYS A 10 3.96 4.15 1.68
C CYS A 10 3.65 3.04 2.69
N TYR A 11 4.70 2.45 3.24
CA TYR A 11 4.63 1.44 4.30
C TYR A 11 5.70 1.70 5.35
N GLY A 12 5.32 1.85 6.61
CA GLY A 12 6.26 2.19 7.67
C GLY A 12 5.61 2.55 9.00
N ALA A 13 6.43 2.98 9.97
CA ALA A 13 5.96 3.42 11.28
C ALA A 13 5.45 4.87 11.22
N TYR A 14 4.35 5.15 11.93
CA TYR A 14 3.77 6.48 12.02
C TYR A 14 4.78 7.47 12.64
N GLY A 15 4.93 8.65 12.02
CA GLY A 15 5.83 9.70 12.51
C GLY A 15 7.33 9.46 12.25
N GLU A 16 7.70 8.35 11.63
CA GLU A 16 9.11 7.99 11.38
C GLU A 16 9.39 7.91 9.88
N ALA A 17 9.49 9.07 9.23
CA ALA A 17 9.71 9.16 7.77
C ALA A 17 10.97 8.41 7.30
N ALA A 18 12.04 8.41 8.09
CA ALA A 18 13.27 7.67 7.78
C ALA A 18 13.09 6.14 7.81
N LYS A 19 12.01 5.64 8.42
CA LYS A 19 11.66 4.22 8.53
C LYS A 19 10.38 3.89 7.76
N THR A 20 10.22 4.51 6.59
CA THR A 20 9.10 4.30 5.69
C THR A 20 9.63 3.97 4.30
N PHE A 21 9.10 2.92 3.69
CA PHE A 21 9.35 2.60 2.29
C PHE A 21 8.29 3.23 1.39
N ASP A 22 8.73 3.79 0.27
CA ASP A 22 7.87 4.02 -0.88
C ASP A 22 7.60 2.67 -1.55
N VAL A 23 6.33 2.26 -1.55
CA VAL A 23 5.88 0.98 -2.12
C VAL A 23 5.01 1.18 -3.36
N THR A 24 4.93 2.40 -3.91
CA THR A 24 4.07 2.79 -5.04
C THR A 24 4.16 1.81 -6.22
N SER A 25 5.38 1.60 -6.72
CA SER A 25 5.62 0.72 -7.88
C SER A 25 5.35 -0.75 -7.56
N LYS A 26 5.59 -1.16 -6.31
CA LYS A 26 5.39 -2.55 -5.87
C LYS A 26 3.89 -2.85 -5.76
N VAL A 27 3.12 -1.96 -5.13
CA VAL A 27 1.65 -2.07 -5.04
C VAL A 27 1.05 -2.15 -6.44
N GLN A 28 1.42 -1.25 -7.35
CA GLN A 28 0.91 -1.28 -8.73
C GLN A 28 1.13 -2.65 -9.39
N LYS A 29 2.32 -3.22 -9.28
CA LYS A 29 2.63 -4.55 -9.85
C LYS A 29 1.79 -5.67 -9.22
N LEU A 30 1.61 -5.61 -7.90
CA LEU A 30 0.87 -6.63 -7.16
C LEU A 30 -0.61 -6.62 -7.55
N ILE A 31 -1.24 -5.45 -7.60
CA ILE A 31 -2.67 -5.38 -7.95
C ILE A 31 -2.92 -5.70 -9.43
N THR A 32 -1.99 -5.34 -10.32
CA THR A 32 -2.09 -5.73 -11.74
C THR A 32 -2.01 -7.25 -11.91
N ARG A 33 -1.28 -7.95 -11.03
CA ARG A 33 -1.13 -9.42 -11.11
C ARG A 33 -2.22 -10.19 -10.37
N SER A 34 -2.61 -9.72 -9.19
CA SER A 34 -3.41 -10.51 -8.24
C SER A 34 -4.84 -9.98 -8.04
N GLY A 35 -5.20 -8.85 -8.66
CA GLY A 35 -6.52 -8.24 -8.54
C GLY A 35 -6.52 -6.94 -7.75
N ASP A 36 -7.68 -6.50 -7.29
CA ASP A 36 -7.86 -5.19 -6.63
C ASP A 36 -7.62 -5.22 -5.12
N SER A 37 -7.08 -6.30 -4.56
CA SER A 37 -6.91 -6.47 -3.12
C SER A 37 -5.49 -6.91 -2.77
N LEU A 38 -5.01 -6.46 -1.61
CA LEU A 38 -3.63 -6.69 -1.16
C LEU A 38 -3.59 -6.88 0.36
N GLU A 39 -2.96 -7.96 0.82
CA GLU A 39 -2.57 -8.11 2.22
C GLU A 39 -1.33 -7.28 2.49
N VAL A 40 -1.39 -6.40 3.49
CA VAL A 40 -0.30 -5.47 3.82
C VAL A 40 0.57 -6.08 4.90
N ASP A 41 1.77 -6.54 4.53
CA ASP A 41 2.72 -7.11 5.49
C ASP A 41 4.19 -7.01 5.02
N ASN A 42 5.10 -7.56 5.83
CA ASN A 42 6.53 -7.60 5.54
C ASN A 42 6.90 -8.58 4.44
N HIS A 43 6.09 -9.60 4.13
CA HIS A 43 6.35 -10.48 3.01
C HIS A 43 6.14 -9.75 1.67
N MET A 44 5.20 -8.79 1.64
CA MET A 44 4.91 -8.00 0.45
C MET A 44 5.89 -6.84 0.26
N PHE A 45 6.34 -6.20 1.34
CA PHE A 45 7.11 -4.95 1.28
C PHE A 45 8.51 -4.96 1.91
N ASN A 46 8.93 -6.06 2.55
CA ASN A 46 10.01 -6.11 3.55
C ASN A 46 9.71 -5.24 4.78
N ASP A 47 10.55 -5.33 5.82
CA ASP A 47 10.37 -4.57 7.06
C ASP A 47 11.24 -3.30 7.11
N PRO A 48 10.66 -2.10 6.97
CA PRO A 48 11.39 -0.83 7.09
C PRO A 48 11.72 -0.45 8.54
N CYS A 49 11.05 -1.02 9.54
CA CYS A 49 11.24 -0.72 10.96
C CYS A 49 10.98 -1.95 11.84
N PRO A 50 11.97 -2.85 11.97
CA PRO A 50 11.86 -4.00 12.86
C PRO A 50 11.52 -3.60 14.29
N GLY A 51 10.55 -4.28 14.89
CA GLY A 51 10.09 -4.02 16.26
C GLY A 51 9.09 -2.88 16.41
N HIS A 52 8.69 -2.20 15.33
CA HIS A 52 7.67 -1.15 15.34
C HIS A 52 6.38 -1.60 14.63
N SER A 53 5.25 -1.09 15.12
CA SER A 53 3.96 -1.25 14.43
C SER A 53 3.92 -0.42 13.15
N LYS A 54 3.66 -1.09 12.03
CA LYS A 54 3.65 -0.45 10.71
C LYS A 54 2.23 -0.22 10.20
N HIS A 55 2.14 0.75 9.30
CA HIS A 55 0.91 1.16 8.65
C HIS A 55 1.18 1.31 7.16
N PHE A 56 0.12 1.15 6.38
CA PHE A 56 0.12 1.39 4.95
C PHE A 56 -0.81 2.53 4.62
N GLY A 57 -0.41 3.34 3.65
CA GLY A 57 -1.26 4.35 3.04
C GLY A 57 -1.04 4.38 1.53
N ALA A 58 -2.12 4.54 0.77
CA ALA A 58 -2.05 4.72 -0.67
C ALA A 58 -3.08 5.73 -1.18
N VAL A 59 -2.67 6.48 -2.20
CA VAL A 59 -3.53 7.30 -3.06
C VAL A 59 -3.54 6.66 -4.43
N TYR A 60 -4.72 6.47 -5.00
CA TYR A 60 -4.91 5.76 -6.26
C TYR A 60 -6.06 6.35 -7.07
N LYS A 61 -6.05 6.11 -8.37
CA LYS A 61 -7.12 6.47 -9.29
C LYS A 61 -7.84 5.20 -9.74
N VAL A 62 -9.17 5.21 -9.61
CA VAL A 62 -10.06 4.13 -10.07
C VAL A 62 -11.29 4.76 -10.69
N ASN A 63 -11.70 4.31 -11.88
CA ASN A 63 -12.86 4.83 -12.62
C ASN A 63 -12.88 6.37 -12.77
N GLY A 64 -11.71 6.98 -12.97
CA GLY A 64 -11.56 8.43 -13.10
C GLY A 64 -11.49 9.20 -11.77
N GLN A 65 -11.76 8.56 -10.64
CA GLN A 65 -11.76 9.18 -9.31
C GLN A 65 -10.48 8.89 -8.55
N THR A 66 -9.92 9.91 -7.90
CA THR A 66 -8.82 9.73 -6.95
C THR A 66 -9.39 9.37 -5.58
N LYS A 67 -8.87 8.30 -4.98
CA LYS A 67 -9.25 7.78 -3.67
C LYS A 67 -8.00 7.53 -2.83
N ALA A 68 -8.20 7.37 -1.53
CA ALA A 68 -7.15 7.01 -0.58
C ALA A 68 -7.61 5.85 0.30
N VAL A 69 -6.66 5.02 0.72
CA VAL A 69 -6.86 3.92 1.67
C VAL A 69 -5.69 3.87 2.63
N ALA A 70 -5.96 3.48 3.87
CA ALA A 70 -4.93 3.22 4.87
C ALA A 70 -5.36 2.07 5.78
N CYS A 71 -4.38 1.32 6.29
CA CYS A 71 -4.61 0.22 7.21
C CYS A 71 -3.39 -0.03 8.10
N LYS A 72 -3.56 -0.87 9.12
CA LYS A 72 -2.46 -1.43 9.90
C LYS A 72 -1.81 -2.58 9.12
N GLU A 73 -0.55 -2.87 9.45
CA GLU A 73 0.09 -4.13 9.07
C GLU A 73 -0.78 -5.33 9.46
N GLY A 74 -0.80 -6.36 8.61
CA GLY A 74 -1.63 -7.57 8.74
C GLY A 74 -3.08 -7.42 8.29
N GLN A 75 -3.46 -6.27 7.71
CA GLN A 75 -4.82 -6.07 7.18
C GLN A 75 -4.88 -6.18 5.67
N LEU A 76 -6.03 -6.61 5.17
CA LEU A 76 -6.38 -6.57 3.75
C LEU A 76 -6.86 -5.17 3.37
N VAL A 77 -6.39 -4.66 2.23
CA VAL A 77 -6.93 -3.46 1.58
C VAL A 77 -7.49 -3.80 0.22
N THR A 78 -8.57 -3.12 -0.18
CA THR A 78 -9.20 -3.23 -1.50
C THR A 78 -9.24 -1.88 -2.18
N PHE A 79 -8.94 -1.86 -3.49
CA PHE A 79 -8.86 -0.70 -4.35
C PHE A 79 -10.08 -0.67 -5.28
N ALA A 80 -11.18 -0.04 -4.84
CA ALA A 80 -12.46 0.02 -5.56
C ALA A 80 -13.00 1.45 -5.64
#